data_AF-A0A942DR01-F1
#
_entry.id   AF-A0A942DR01-F1
#
_cell.length_a   1.000
_cell.length_b   1.000
_cell.length_c   1.000
_cell.angle_alpha   90.00
_cell.angle_beta   90.00
_cell.angle_gamma   90.00
#
_symmetry.space_group_name_H-M   'P 1'
#
loop_
_entity.id
_entity.type
_entity.pdbx_description
1 polymer ?
#
loop_
_entity_poly.entity_id
_entity_poly.type
_entity_poly.pdbx_seq_one_letter_code
_entity_poly.pdbx_strand_id
1 'polypeptide(L)'
;MKKLQAVVIVGLLIAVGTAWRNLHEIETNSPLAHATNSTSSPAAVSASQSVRPVAVKPAENFAAQVQEEAAAMSQLNDHPEEVQKRLKELADKMQESDVPSLQQNALNPNLNGDQRFLSVYILGESTLAKAQESLEAIATAPIPETHEGRLTTQEEIIRGQAVESIRQAETLKRVLARSDNTFINDRAQRNLLYLEGKASSPEQQDQAALTQLLKKNSR
;
A
#
# COMPACT_ATOMS: atom_id res chain seq x y z
N MET A 1 -0.08 11.31 -26.31
CA MET A 1 -0.49 11.86 -25.00
C MET A 1 -0.43 10.86 -23.82
N LYS A 2 -0.21 9.54 -24.04
CA LYS A 2 -0.16 8.53 -22.95
C LYS A 2 1.16 8.45 -22.15
N LYS A 3 2.26 9.04 -22.64
CA LYS A 3 3.59 8.95 -22.00
C LYS A 3 3.80 9.91 -20.82
N LEU A 4 3.04 11.01 -20.73
CA LEU A 4 3.17 11.96 -19.62
C LEU A 4 2.46 11.51 -18.34
N GLN A 5 1.45 10.64 -18.42
CA GLN A 5 0.71 10.19 -17.24
C GLN A 5 1.50 9.16 -16.41
N ALA A 6 2.34 8.33 -17.05
CA ALA A 6 3.15 7.32 -16.35
C ALA A 6 4.30 7.94 -15.54
N VAL A 7 4.92 9.03 -16.02
CA VAL A 7 6.03 9.71 -15.33
C VAL A 7 5.55 10.45 -14.07
N VAL A 8 4.29 10.89 -14.05
CA VAL A 8 3.75 11.70 -12.94
C VAL A 8 3.29 10.83 -11.76
N ILE A 9 2.65 9.68 -12.01
CA ILE A 9 2.20 8.77 -10.95
C ILE A 9 3.37 8.28 -10.10
N VAL A 10 4.55 8.07 -10.70
CA VAL A 10 5.71 7.61 -9.95
C VAL A 10 6.57 8.74 -9.38
N GLY A 11 6.51 9.94 -9.97
CA GLY A 11 7.06 11.14 -9.34
C GLY A 11 6.41 11.43 -7.97
N LEU A 12 5.12 11.13 -7.80
CA LEU A 12 4.43 11.29 -6.52
C LEU A 12 4.83 10.23 -5.49
N LEU A 13 5.01 8.97 -5.91
CA LEU A 13 5.53 7.89 -5.05
C LEU A 13 6.96 8.20 -4.55
N ILE A 14 7.81 8.79 -5.39
CA ILE A 14 9.18 9.19 -5.01
C ILE A 14 9.18 10.47 -4.15
N ALA A 15 8.28 11.42 -4.39
CA ALA A 15 8.18 12.65 -3.58
C ALA A 15 7.66 12.38 -2.15
N VAL A 16 6.71 11.44 -2.00
CA VAL A 16 6.25 10.99 -0.68
C VAL A 16 7.36 10.19 0.05
N GLY A 17 8.13 9.37 -0.67
CA GLY A 17 9.25 8.61 -0.11
C GLY A 17 10.48 9.46 0.28
N THR A 18 10.79 10.52 -0.48
CA THR A 18 11.95 11.39 -0.20
C THR A 18 11.68 12.40 0.94
N ALA A 19 10.44 12.88 1.08
CA ALA A 19 10.02 13.63 2.28
C ALA A 19 10.08 12.75 3.55
N TRP A 20 9.92 11.43 3.40
CA TRP A 20 10.04 10.43 4.47
C TRP A 20 11.48 10.17 4.95
N ARG A 21 12.46 10.21 4.03
CA ARG A 21 13.87 9.89 4.34
C ARG A 21 14.57 10.97 5.19
N ASN A 22 14.24 12.25 5.00
CA ASN A 22 14.88 13.35 5.73
C ASN A 22 14.44 13.47 7.21
N LEU A 23 13.40 12.76 7.66
CA LEU A 23 12.97 12.77 9.06
C LEU A 23 13.67 11.70 9.93
N HIS A 24 14.30 10.69 9.32
CA HIS A 24 14.93 9.58 10.06
C HIS A 24 16.41 9.81 10.44
N GLU A 25 17.05 10.88 9.94
CA GLU A 25 18.47 11.15 10.18
C GLU A 25 18.77 11.87 11.52
N ILE A 26 17.74 12.19 12.33
CA ILE A 26 17.90 12.96 13.58
C ILE A 26 17.96 12.07 14.84
N GLU A 27 17.60 10.78 14.81
CA GLU A 27 17.39 9.99 16.04
C GLU A 27 18.44 8.92 16.39
N THR A 28 19.54 8.77 15.65
CA THR A 28 20.51 7.68 15.92
C THR A 28 21.66 8.01 16.88
N ASN A 29 21.52 9.00 17.78
CA ASN A 29 22.52 9.27 18.82
C ASN A 29 21.92 9.27 20.23
N SER A 30 21.72 8.07 20.79
CA SER A 30 21.74 7.85 22.25
C SER A 30 22.02 6.37 22.56
N PRO A 31 23.19 6.03 23.15
CA PRO A 31 23.46 4.68 23.63
C PRO A 31 23.27 4.62 25.16
N LEU A 32 22.38 3.73 25.63
CA LEU A 32 22.43 3.22 27.00
C LEU A 32 22.36 1.69 27.00
N ALA A 33 23.51 1.14 27.38
CA ALA A 33 23.79 -0.06 28.16
C ALA A 33 22.74 -1.19 28.22
N HIS A 34 23.18 -2.41 27.88
CA HIS A 34 23.04 -3.56 28.77
C HIS A 34 24.21 -4.53 28.60
N ALA A 35 24.65 -5.06 29.74
CA ALA A 35 25.78 -5.96 29.90
C ALA A 35 25.33 -7.41 30.15
N THR A 36 26.29 -8.32 29.93
CA THR A 36 26.50 -9.66 30.51
C THR A 36 26.00 -10.91 29.77
N ASN A 37 27.00 -11.67 29.24
CA ASN A 37 27.39 -13.07 29.56
C ASN A 37 26.33 -14.17 29.55
N SER A 38 26.51 -15.42 29.13
CA SER A 38 27.57 -16.29 28.56
C SER A 38 26.80 -17.59 28.17
N THR A 39 27.16 -18.44 27.20
CA THR A 39 28.04 -19.62 27.35
C THR A 39 27.70 -20.62 26.21
N SER A 40 28.72 -21.36 25.78
CA SER A 40 28.92 -22.32 24.68
C SER A 40 28.07 -23.63 24.62
N SER A 41 27.71 -24.05 23.38
CA SER A 41 27.92 -25.34 22.62
C SER A 41 28.03 -26.73 23.34
N PRO A 42 28.03 -27.93 22.66
CA PRO A 42 27.65 -28.36 21.28
C PRO A 42 26.94 -29.76 21.12
N ALA A 43 26.69 -30.19 19.85
CA ALA A 43 26.57 -31.57 19.29
C ALA A 43 25.31 -32.45 19.63
N ALA A 44 24.78 -33.41 18.85
CA ALA A 44 25.21 -34.15 17.65
C ALA A 44 24.02 -34.92 16.97
N VAL A 45 24.13 -35.20 15.66
CA VAL A 45 23.59 -36.30 14.79
C VAL A 45 22.39 -37.19 15.19
N SER A 46 21.43 -37.44 14.27
CA SER A 46 21.33 -38.69 13.45
C SER A 46 20.06 -38.77 12.58
N ALA A 47 20.06 -39.71 11.62
CA ALA A 47 19.38 -39.69 10.32
C ALA A 47 18.06 -40.49 10.18
N SER A 48 17.38 -40.21 9.04
CA SER A 48 16.49 -41.07 8.23
C SER A 48 15.06 -41.39 8.71
N GLN A 49 14.04 -40.95 7.95
CA GLN A 49 13.36 -41.79 6.94
C GLN A 49 12.21 -41.08 6.22
N SER A 50 12.01 -41.54 4.99
CA SER A 50 11.11 -41.14 3.91
C SER A 50 9.60 -41.23 4.24
N VAL A 51 8.86 -40.17 3.90
CA VAL A 51 7.45 -40.26 3.44
C VAL A 51 7.22 -39.18 2.36
N ARG A 52 7.02 -39.59 1.10
CA ARG A 52 6.13 -38.90 0.13
C ARG A 52 4.81 -39.66 0.19
N PRO A 53 3.60 -39.05 0.08
CA PRO A 53 3.22 -38.03 -0.92
C PRO A 53 2.38 -36.87 -0.30
N VAL A 54 2.08 -35.75 -0.97
CA VAL A 54 0.84 -35.48 -1.74
C VAL A 54 0.97 -34.07 -2.33
N ALA A 55 0.58 -33.89 -3.60
CA ALA A 55 0.54 -32.60 -4.29
C ALA A 55 -0.51 -31.62 -3.69
N VAL A 56 -0.36 -30.30 -4.00
CA VAL A 56 -1.17 -29.08 -3.68
C VAL A 56 -0.31 -28.10 -2.84
N LYS A 57 0.04 -26.84 -3.17
CA LYS A 57 -0.41 -25.81 -4.14
C LYS A 57 0.65 -24.66 -4.27
N PRO A 58 0.63 -23.83 -5.33
CA PRO A 58 1.59 -22.73 -5.59
C PRO A 58 1.27 -21.43 -4.82
N ALA A 59 1.03 -21.51 -3.51
CA ALA A 59 0.72 -20.34 -2.67
C ALA A 59 1.96 -19.70 -2.01
N GLU A 60 3.10 -20.40 -1.94
CA GLU A 60 4.30 -19.91 -1.24
C GLU A 60 5.10 -18.86 -2.03
N ASN A 61 4.84 -18.65 -3.33
CA ASN A 61 5.64 -17.74 -4.15
C ASN A 61 5.08 -16.30 -4.19
N PHE A 62 3.76 -16.13 -4.11
CA PHE A 62 3.16 -14.80 -4.27
C PHE A 62 3.46 -13.88 -3.08
N ALA A 63 3.25 -14.36 -1.86
CA ALA A 63 3.53 -13.58 -0.65
C ALA A 63 5.01 -13.16 -0.55
N ALA A 64 5.93 -14.06 -0.94
CA ALA A 64 7.36 -13.76 -0.99
C ALA A 64 7.68 -12.67 -2.01
N GLN A 65 7.09 -12.72 -3.21
CA GLN A 65 7.26 -11.68 -4.24
C GLN A 65 6.72 -10.32 -3.78
N VAL A 66 5.58 -10.29 -3.10
CA VAL A 66 5.03 -9.04 -2.54
C VAL A 66 5.97 -8.46 -1.50
N GLN A 67 6.55 -9.29 -0.64
CA GLN A 67 7.50 -8.84 0.38
C GLN A 67 8.82 -8.33 -0.24
N GLU A 68 9.32 -9.00 -1.28
CA GLU A 68 10.51 -8.59 -2.01
C GLU A 68 10.30 -7.22 -2.70
N GLU A 69 9.19 -7.04 -3.41
CA GLU A 69 8.88 -5.75 -4.03
C GLU A 69 8.65 -4.65 -2.99
N ALA A 70 8.01 -4.94 -1.84
CA ALA A 70 7.88 -3.98 -0.76
C ALA A 70 9.25 -3.51 -0.22
N ALA A 71 10.20 -4.44 -0.06
CA ALA A 71 11.56 -4.10 0.37
C ALA A 71 12.34 -3.29 -0.70
N ALA A 72 12.07 -3.55 -1.98
CA ALA A 72 12.67 -2.82 -3.09
C ALA A 72 12.13 -1.39 -3.22
N MET A 73 10.85 -1.16 -2.88
CA MET A 73 10.22 0.18 -2.95
C MET A 73 10.84 1.20 -1.99
N SER A 74 11.42 0.76 -0.87
CA SER A 74 12.12 1.66 0.06
C SER A 74 13.46 2.18 -0.47
N GLN A 75 13.91 1.72 -1.65
CA GLN A 75 15.14 2.15 -2.30
C GLN A 75 14.84 3.17 -3.40
N LEU A 76 15.71 4.18 -3.57
CA LEU A 76 15.59 5.14 -4.66
C LEU A 76 15.73 4.38 -5.99
N ASN A 77 14.73 4.51 -6.86
CA ASN A 77 14.70 3.83 -8.15
C ASN A 77 14.70 4.85 -9.29
N ASP A 78 15.69 4.76 -10.17
CA ASP A 78 15.85 5.64 -11.32
C ASP A 78 14.91 5.29 -12.50
N HIS A 79 14.25 4.13 -12.43
CA HIS A 79 13.36 3.55 -13.44
C HIS A 79 11.96 3.24 -12.88
N PRO A 80 11.22 4.28 -12.46
CA PRO A 80 9.91 4.15 -11.84
C PRO A 80 8.87 3.35 -12.66
N GLU A 81 8.91 3.51 -13.98
CA GLU A 81 8.03 2.81 -14.91
C GLU A 81 8.24 1.29 -14.91
N GLU A 82 9.46 0.82 -14.65
CA GLU A 82 9.77 -0.60 -14.60
C GLU A 82 9.18 -1.23 -13.33
N VAL A 83 9.23 -0.50 -12.21
CA VAL A 83 8.56 -0.91 -10.96
C VAL A 83 7.08 -1.06 -11.21
N GLN A 84 6.43 -0.03 -11.77
CA GLN A 84 4.99 -0.08 -12.06
C GLN A 84 4.62 -1.27 -12.95
N LYS A 85 5.43 -1.55 -13.97
CA LYS A 85 5.23 -2.70 -14.86
C LYS A 85 5.31 -4.02 -14.08
N ARG A 86 6.33 -4.23 -13.25
CA ARG A 86 6.47 -5.46 -12.44
C ARG A 86 5.31 -5.64 -11.46
N LEU A 87 4.89 -4.57 -10.79
CA LEU A 87 3.76 -4.63 -9.86
C LEU A 87 2.44 -4.98 -10.56
N LYS A 88 2.24 -4.48 -11.78
CA LYS A 88 1.09 -4.86 -12.61
C LYS A 88 1.16 -6.33 -13.02
N GLU A 89 2.32 -6.79 -13.47
CA GLU A 89 2.52 -8.22 -13.81
C GLU A 89 2.31 -9.13 -12.59
N LEU A 90 2.66 -8.66 -11.39
CA LEU A 90 2.39 -9.36 -10.13
C LEU A 90 0.88 -9.40 -9.86
N ALA A 91 0.17 -8.28 -9.97
CA ALA A 91 -1.29 -8.22 -9.80
C ALA A 91 -2.05 -9.09 -10.81
N ASP A 92 -1.56 -9.20 -12.05
CA ASP A 92 -2.13 -10.07 -13.08
C ASP A 92 -1.95 -11.57 -12.79
N LYS A 93 -0.90 -11.94 -12.02
CA LYS A 93 -0.65 -13.33 -11.58
C LYS A 93 -1.40 -13.70 -10.29
N MET A 94 -1.97 -12.71 -9.60
CA MET A 94 -2.67 -12.90 -8.33
C MET A 94 -3.87 -13.82 -8.49
N GLN A 95 -4.05 -14.74 -7.54
CA GLN A 95 -5.18 -15.64 -7.47
C GLN A 95 -6.16 -15.20 -6.37
N GLU A 96 -7.41 -15.68 -6.42
CA GLU A 96 -8.41 -15.35 -5.39
C GLU A 96 -8.01 -15.83 -3.98
N SER A 97 -7.13 -16.83 -3.88
CA SER A 97 -6.56 -17.29 -2.61
C SER A 97 -5.60 -16.28 -1.98
N ASP A 98 -5.05 -15.36 -2.75
CA ASP A 98 -4.06 -14.38 -2.28
C ASP A 98 -4.73 -13.10 -1.75
N VAL A 99 -5.98 -12.83 -2.16
CA VAL A 99 -6.73 -11.63 -1.77
C VAL A 99 -6.84 -11.47 -0.23
N PRO A 100 -7.17 -12.52 0.56
CA PRO A 100 -7.30 -12.36 2.01
C PRO A 100 -5.99 -11.95 2.70
N SER A 101 -4.84 -12.44 2.23
CA SER A 101 -3.55 -12.09 2.85
C SER A 101 -3.16 -10.64 2.53
N LEU A 102 -3.40 -10.17 1.30
CA LEU A 102 -3.20 -8.75 0.95
C LEU A 102 -4.13 -7.83 1.74
N GLN A 103 -5.39 -8.22 1.93
CA GLN A 103 -6.33 -7.48 2.78
C GLN A 103 -5.83 -7.38 4.22
N GLN A 104 -5.38 -8.51 4.77
CA GLN A 104 -4.84 -8.56 6.13
C GLN A 104 -3.58 -7.70 6.24
N ASN A 105 -2.69 -7.74 5.25
CA ASN A 105 -1.49 -6.92 5.23
C ASN A 105 -1.83 -5.43 5.24
N ALA A 106 -2.76 -4.98 4.37
CA ALA A 106 -3.17 -3.58 4.30
C ALA A 106 -3.69 -3.05 5.66
N LEU A 107 -4.41 -3.89 6.41
CA LEU A 107 -5.01 -3.55 7.70
C LEU A 107 -4.11 -3.82 8.92
N ASN A 108 -2.91 -4.38 8.76
CA ASN A 108 -2.04 -4.73 9.88
C ASN A 108 -1.14 -3.53 10.27
N PRO A 109 -1.37 -2.85 11.40
CA PRO A 109 -0.58 -1.70 11.81
C PRO A 109 0.87 -2.04 12.18
N ASN A 110 1.18 -3.32 12.39
CA ASN A 110 2.55 -3.77 12.70
C ASN A 110 3.42 -3.95 11.46
N LEU A 111 2.85 -3.88 10.25
CA LEU A 111 3.62 -3.88 9.01
C LEU A 111 4.04 -2.45 8.65
N ASN A 112 5.16 -2.32 7.94
CA ASN A 112 5.62 -1.03 7.47
C ASN A 112 4.64 -0.42 6.43
N GLY A 113 4.67 0.91 6.28
CA GLY A 113 3.77 1.63 5.38
C GLY A 113 3.83 1.14 3.94
N ASP A 114 5.03 0.88 3.42
CA ASP A 114 5.26 0.44 2.03
C ASP A 114 4.57 -0.89 1.73
N GLN A 115 4.71 -1.89 2.61
CA GLN A 115 4.09 -3.20 2.43
C GLN A 115 2.56 -3.13 2.50
N ARG A 116 2.03 -2.30 3.41
CA ARG A 116 0.59 -2.07 3.54
C ARG A 116 0.05 -1.38 2.29
N PHE A 117 0.72 -0.33 1.83
CA PHE A 117 0.37 0.41 0.63
C PHE A 117 0.45 -0.47 -0.63
N LEU A 118 1.54 -1.23 -0.78
CA LEU A 118 1.72 -2.15 -1.90
C LEU A 118 0.62 -3.19 -1.97
N SER A 119 0.18 -3.71 -0.81
CA SER A 119 -0.92 -4.67 -0.77
C SER A 119 -2.21 -4.07 -1.34
N VAL A 120 -2.53 -2.82 -1.01
CA VAL A 120 -3.67 -2.10 -1.60
C VAL A 120 -3.46 -1.85 -3.09
N TYR A 121 -2.25 -1.46 -3.50
CA TYR A 121 -1.92 -1.20 -4.90
C TYR A 121 -2.15 -2.45 -5.77
N ILE A 122 -1.64 -3.61 -5.33
CA ILE A 122 -1.80 -4.88 -6.05
C ILE A 122 -3.28 -5.28 -6.16
N LEU A 123 -4.06 -5.12 -5.07
CA LEU A 123 -5.51 -5.31 -5.11
C LEU A 123 -6.19 -4.37 -6.11
N GLY A 124 -5.73 -3.12 -6.18
CA GLY A 124 -6.24 -2.09 -7.09
C GLY A 124 -5.93 -2.32 -8.57
N GLU A 125 -4.80 -2.96 -8.88
CA GLU A 125 -4.42 -3.32 -10.24
C GLU A 125 -5.12 -4.60 -10.73
N SER A 126 -5.54 -5.46 -9.80
CA SER A 126 -6.20 -6.73 -10.13
C SER A 126 -7.56 -6.55 -10.81
N THR A 127 -7.91 -7.52 -11.67
CA THR A 127 -9.22 -7.64 -12.30
C THR A 127 -10.19 -8.56 -11.54
N LEU A 128 -9.74 -9.19 -10.46
CA LEU A 128 -10.56 -10.11 -9.67
C LEU A 128 -11.69 -9.35 -8.95
N ALA A 129 -12.92 -9.84 -9.05
CA ALA A 129 -14.07 -9.25 -8.36
C ALA A 129 -13.86 -9.20 -6.84
N LYS A 130 -13.28 -10.26 -6.27
CA LYS A 130 -12.93 -10.36 -4.85
C LYS A 130 -11.92 -9.31 -4.40
N ALA A 131 -11.06 -8.82 -5.29
CA ALA A 131 -10.16 -7.71 -4.97
C ALA A 131 -10.93 -6.40 -4.76
N GLN A 132 -11.98 -6.15 -5.53
CA GLN A 132 -12.86 -4.98 -5.34
C GLN A 132 -13.65 -5.05 -4.02
N GLU A 133 -14.12 -6.24 -3.64
CA GLU A 133 -14.74 -6.47 -2.33
C GLU A 133 -13.76 -6.23 -1.18
N SER A 134 -12.52 -6.68 -1.34
CA SER A 134 -11.44 -6.45 -0.37
C SER A 134 -11.08 -4.97 -0.23
N LEU A 135 -11.03 -4.22 -1.34
CA LEU A 135 -10.81 -2.77 -1.32
C LEU A 135 -11.94 -2.02 -0.58
N GLU A 136 -13.19 -2.42 -0.78
CA GLU A 136 -14.32 -1.90 0.00
C GLU A 136 -14.15 -2.18 1.50
N ALA A 137 -13.76 -3.40 1.86
CA ALA A 137 -13.53 -3.79 3.24
C ALA A 137 -12.38 -3.00 3.88
N ILE A 138 -11.28 -2.74 3.15
CA ILE A 138 -10.16 -1.92 3.61
C ILE A 138 -10.62 -0.47 3.82
N ALA A 139 -11.31 0.10 2.82
CA ALA A 139 -11.79 1.48 2.86
C ALA A 139 -12.75 1.75 4.03
N THR A 140 -13.56 0.75 4.42
CA THR A 140 -14.61 0.88 5.44
C THR A 140 -14.27 0.27 6.80
N ALA A 141 -13.11 -0.36 6.96
CA ALA A 141 -12.71 -0.86 8.27
C ALA A 141 -12.63 0.29 9.30
N PRO A 142 -12.79 0.03 10.61
CA PRO A 142 -12.56 1.05 11.62
C PRO A 142 -11.11 1.55 11.57
N ILE A 143 -10.89 2.86 11.62
CA ILE A 143 -9.56 3.45 11.83
C ILE A 143 -9.24 3.29 13.32
N PRO A 144 -8.13 2.63 13.69
CA PRO A 144 -7.72 2.52 15.09
C PRO A 144 -7.63 3.90 15.74
N GLU A 145 -8.28 4.07 16.89
CA GLU A 145 -8.16 5.28 17.70
C GLU A 145 -6.77 5.32 18.32
N THR A 146 -5.86 6.09 17.73
CA THR A 146 -4.52 6.32 18.25
C THR A 146 -4.40 7.78 18.70
N HIS A 147 -3.82 8.01 19.88
CA HIS A 147 -3.48 9.37 20.36
C HIS A 147 -2.38 10.04 19.53
N GLU A 148 -1.71 9.27 18.66
CA GLU A 148 -0.68 9.75 17.75
C GLU A 148 -1.30 10.13 16.41
N GLY A 149 -1.43 11.44 16.14
CA GLY A 149 -2.01 11.94 14.89
C GLY A 149 -1.31 11.41 13.61
N ARG A 150 -0.03 11.03 13.70
CA ARG A 150 0.74 10.42 12.59
C ARG A 150 0.18 9.06 12.16
N LEU A 151 -0.22 8.22 13.11
CA LEU A 151 -0.80 6.90 12.83
C LEU A 151 -2.18 7.07 12.17
N THR A 152 -2.98 8.02 12.63
CA THR A 152 -4.25 8.40 11.98
C THR A 152 -4.04 8.81 10.51
N THR A 153 -3.05 9.65 10.23
CA THR A 153 -2.74 10.06 8.85
C THR A 153 -2.31 8.87 7.97
N GLN A 154 -1.52 7.94 8.51
CA GLN A 154 -1.11 6.75 7.75
C GLN A 154 -2.32 5.86 7.40
N GLU A 155 -3.22 5.65 8.35
CA GLU A 155 -4.47 4.91 8.13
C GLU A 155 -5.31 5.57 7.04
N GLU A 156 -5.49 6.88 7.11
CA GLU A 156 -6.20 7.66 6.11
C GLU A 156 -5.59 7.51 4.71
N ILE A 157 -4.26 7.57 4.59
CA ILE A 157 -3.56 7.37 3.30
C ILE A 157 -3.84 5.98 2.72
N ILE A 158 -3.68 4.91 3.52
CA ILE A 158 -3.87 3.53 3.06
C ILE A 158 -5.32 3.29 2.61
N ARG A 159 -6.28 3.82 3.36
CA ARG A 159 -7.72 3.67 3.07
C ARG A 159 -8.14 4.56 1.91
N GLY A 160 -7.59 5.76 1.81
CA GLY A 160 -7.76 6.64 0.66
C GLY A 160 -7.26 5.97 -0.62
N GLN A 161 -6.10 5.32 -0.57
CA GLN A 161 -5.59 4.54 -1.70
C GLN A 161 -6.54 3.40 -2.08
N ALA A 162 -7.14 2.73 -1.09
CA ALA A 162 -8.12 1.67 -1.37
C ALA A 162 -9.36 2.23 -2.08
N VAL A 163 -9.86 3.39 -1.62
CA VAL A 163 -10.97 4.12 -2.25
C VAL A 163 -10.66 4.50 -3.70
N GLU A 164 -9.49 5.06 -3.97
CA GLU A 164 -9.09 5.46 -5.32
C GLU A 164 -8.88 4.26 -6.25
N SER A 165 -8.56 3.10 -5.68
CA SER A 165 -8.37 1.84 -6.40
C SER A 165 -9.70 1.12 -6.74
N ILE A 166 -10.82 1.54 -6.16
CA ILE A 166 -12.14 1.01 -6.49
C ILE A 166 -12.57 1.52 -7.87
N ARG A 167 -12.95 0.58 -8.75
CA ARG A 167 -13.31 0.85 -10.15
C ARG A 167 -14.82 0.81 -10.41
N GLN A 168 -15.61 0.52 -9.39
CA GLN A 168 -17.06 0.34 -9.50
C GLN A 168 -17.80 1.43 -8.71
N ALA A 169 -18.64 2.20 -9.40
CA ALA A 169 -19.41 3.30 -8.80
C ALA A 169 -20.32 2.83 -7.64
N GLU A 170 -20.97 1.67 -7.78
CA GLU A 170 -21.81 1.11 -6.71
C GLU A 170 -21.03 0.75 -5.45
N THR A 171 -19.77 0.32 -5.60
CA THR A 171 -18.88 0.06 -4.47
C THR A 171 -18.53 1.36 -3.74
N LEU A 172 -18.23 2.44 -4.47
CA LEU A 172 -17.98 3.76 -3.86
C LEU A 172 -19.21 4.31 -3.12
N LYS A 173 -20.42 4.10 -3.66
CA LYS A 173 -21.66 4.47 -2.96
C LYS A 173 -21.82 3.71 -1.64
N ARG A 174 -21.43 2.43 -1.59
CA ARG A 174 -21.42 1.66 -0.33
C ARG A 174 -20.38 2.16 0.66
N VAL A 175 -19.19 2.57 0.19
CA VAL A 175 -18.17 3.21 1.04
C VAL A 175 -18.74 4.50 1.65
N LEU A 176 -19.31 5.39 0.84
CA LEU A 176 -19.93 6.64 1.30
C LEU A 176 -21.06 6.42 2.31
N ALA A 177 -21.81 5.33 2.19
CA ALA A 177 -22.89 5.00 3.10
C ALA A 177 -22.44 4.39 4.44
N ARG A 178 -21.17 3.96 4.55
CA ARG A 178 -20.64 3.23 5.72
C ARG A 178 -19.48 3.92 6.44
N SER A 179 -18.80 4.85 5.77
CA SER A 179 -17.66 5.55 6.34
C SER A 179 -18.12 6.83 7.04
N ASP A 180 -17.73 6.97 8.30
CA ASP A 180 -17.90 8.22 9.06
C ASP A 180 -16.66 9.13 8.96
N ASN A 181 -15.57 8.66 8.34
CA ASN A 181 -14.35 9.45 8.17
C ASN A 181 -14.52 10.45 7.00
N THR A 182 -14.33 11.74 7.30
CA THR A 182 -14.50 12.84 6.34
C THR A 182 -13.51 12.80 5.19
N PHE A 183 -12.25 12.42 5.45
CA PHE A 183 -11.22 12.27 4.42
C PHE A 183 -11.58 11.14 3.44
N ILE A 184 -12.00 9.98 3.94
CA ILE A 184 -12.43 8.84 3.13
C ILE A 184 -13.66 9.20 2.30
N ASN A 185 -14.62 9.93 2.87
CA ASN A 185 -15.81 10.38 2.16
C ASN A 185 -15.48 11.39 1.04
N ASP A 186 -14.58 12.35 1.28
CA ASP A 186 -14.11 13.27 0.22
C ASP A 186 -13.46 12.50 -0.93
N ARG A 187 -12.52 11.60 -0.61
CA ARG A 187 -11.86 10.75 -1.61
C ARG A 187 -12.85 9.90 -2.40
N ALA A 188 -13.83 9.28 -1.73
CA ALA A 188 -14.83 8.42 -2.37
C ALA A 188 -15.75 9.21 -3.29
N GLN A 189 -16.14 10.42 -2.88
CA GLN A 189 -16.97 11.31 -3.69
C GLN A 189 -16.22 11.77 -4.95
N ARG A 190 -14.95 12.17 -4.82
CA ARG A 190 -14.13 12.60 -5.97
C ARG A 190 -13.91 11.45 -6.94
N ASN A 191 -13.60 10.26 -6.45
CA ASN A 191 -13.42 9.09 -7.30
C ASN A 191 -14.73 8.69 -7.99
N LEU A 192 -15.88 8.79 -7.29
CA LEU A 192 -17.19 8.52 -7.88
C LEU A 192 -17.50 9.47 -9.04
N LEU A 193 -17.27 10.78 -8.86
CA LEU A 193 -17.45 11.77 -9.91
C LEU A 193 -16.54 11.51 -11.11
N TYR A 194 -15.31 11.05 -10.87
CA TYR A 194 -14.40 10.63 -11.93
C TYR A 194 -14.93 9.41 -12.71
N LEU A 195 -15.37 8.35 -12.02
CA LEU A 195 -15.96 7.16 -12.65
C LEU A 195 -17.24 7.46 -13.42
N GLU A 196 -18.02 8.46 -12.98
CA GLU A 196 -19.22 8.94 -13.69
C GLU A 196 -18.90 9.89 -14.86
N GLY A 197 -17.62 10.18 -15.13
CA GLY A 197 -17.20 11.09 -16.20
C GLY A 197 -17.52 12.57 -15.94
N LYS A 198 -17.82 12.94 -14.69
CA LYS A 198 -18.20 14.29 -14.28
C LYS A 198 -17.03 15.15 -13.80
N ALA A 199 -15.89 14.52 -13.49
CA ALA A 199 -14.69 15.20 -13.00
C ALA A 199 -13.41 14.56 -13.56
N SER A 200 -12.29 15.28 -13.44
CA SER A 200 -10.94 14.72 -13.63
C SER A 200 -10.60 13.73 -12.50
N SER A 201 -9.52 12.96 -12.64
CA SER A 201 -9.12 12.03 -11.58
C SER A 201 -8.79 12.76 -10.27
N PRO A 202 -8.93 12.10 -9.10
CA PRO A 202 -8.57 12.71 -7.80
C PRO A 202 -7.16 13.33 -7.80
N GLU A 203 -6.16 12.60 -8.32
CA GLU A 203 -4.79 13.08 -8.56
C GLU A 203 -4.73 14.43 -9.32
N GLN A 204 -5.50 14.56 -10.40
CA GLN A 204 -5.52 15.77 -11.21
C GLN A 204 -6.20 16.93 -10.48
N GLN A 205 -7.20 16.64 -9.65
CA GLN A 205 -7.85 17.64 -8.80
C GLN A 205 -6.87 18.15 -7.73
N ASP A 206 -6.13 17.26 -7.08
CA ASP A 206 -5.13 17.61 -6.08
C ASP A 206 -3.99 18.45 -6.68
N GLN A 207 -3.50 18.06 -7.86
CA GLN A 207 -2.48 18.83 -8.58
C GLN A 207 -2.97 20.24 -8.96
N ALA A 208 -4.22 20.35 -9.40
CA ALA A 208 -4.82 21.65 -9.72
C ALA A 208 -4.93 22.54 -8.47
N ALA A 209 -5.35 21.98 -7.34
CA ALA A 209 -5.43 22.69 -6.06
C ALA A 209 -4.04 23.16 -5.58
N LEU A 210 -3.03 22.28 -5.61
CA LEU A 210 -1.66 22.62 -5.25
C LEU A 210 -1.11 23.75 -6.13
N THR A 211 -1.33 23.67 -7.44
CA THR A 211 -0.91 24.69 -8.40
C THR A 211 -1.53 26.06 -8.08
N GLN A 212 -2.80 26.09 -7.66
CA GLN A 212 -3.47 27.33 -7.25
C GLN A 212 -2.89 27.91 -5.96
N LEU A 213 -2.60 27.07 -4.96
CA LEU A 213 -1.98 27.49 -3.71
C LEU A 213 -0.60 28.10 -3.93
N LEU A 214 0.24 27.45 -4.74
CA LEU A 214 1.57 27.97 -5.09
C LEU A 214 1.48 29.31 -5.82
N LYS A 215 0.53 29.47 -6.75
CA LYS A 215 0.29 30.75 -7.43
C LYS A 215 -0.18 31.86 -6.48
N LYS A 216 -1.02 31.53 -5.50
CA LYS A 216 -1.55 32.49 -4.51
C LYS A 216 -0.46 32.98 -3.57
N ASN A 217 0.45 32.10 -3.15
CA ASN A 217 1.54 32.42 -2.21
C ASN A 217 2.79 33.00 -2.88
N SER A 218 2.83 33.05 -4.22
CA SER A 218 3.92 33.68 -4.99
C SER A 218 3.65 35.17 -5.29
N ARG A 219 2.64 35.78 -4.66
CA ARG A 219 2.28 37.21 -4.75
C ARG A 219 2.39 37.83 -3.37
#